data_AF-A0A3D2PRB5-F1
#
_entry.id   AF-A0A3D2PRB5-F1
#
_cell.length_a   1.000
_cell.length_b   1.000
_cell.length_c   1.000
_cell.angle_alpha   90.00
_cell.angle_beta   90.00
_cell.angle_gamma   90.00
#
_symmetry.space_group_name_H-M   'P 1'
#
loop_
_entity.id
_entity.type
_entity.pdbx_description
1 polymer ?
#
loop_
_entity_poly.entity_id
_entity_poly.type
_entity_poly.pdbx_seq_one_letter_code
_entity_poly.pdbx_strand_id
1 'polypeptide(L)'
;MLDGAKKSIAGYVTKNQDDFANITMAEADIELDMGDGIKVNGRIDLVKRREISGEEKTYIVDFKTASREVTECINAEQLKIYALGYQKLTGETADYLEIYNLDNSESERQRVTEGLLENVSRDIREAASNIRNNDLPRKC
;
A
#
# COMPACT_ATOMS: atom_id res chain seq x y z
N MET A 1 -20.91 -13.41 -10.21
CA MET A 1 -19.99 -12.72 -9.28
C MET A 1 -19.03 -13.68 -8.59
N LEU A 2 -19.50 -14.75 -7.94
CA LEU A 2 -18.62 -15.69 -7.20
C LEU A 2 -17.58 -16.41 -8.07
N ASP A 3 -17.89 -16.76 -9.31
CA ASP A 3 -16.96 -17.52 -10.17
C ASP A 3 -15.76 -16.70 -10.63
N GLY A 4 -15.93 -15.38 -10.81
CA GLY A 4 -14.83 -14.47 -11.13
C GLY A 4 -13.83 -14.39 -9.97
N ALA A 5 -14.32 -14.14 -8.75
CA ALA A 5 -13.48 -14.09 -7.56
C ALA A 5 -12.72 -15.40 -7.32
N LYS A 6 -13.38 -16.56 -7.47
CA LYS A 6 -12.73 -17.88 -7.35
C LYS A 6 -11.60 -18.05 -8.37
N LYS A 7 -11.84 -17.61 -9.62
CA LYS A 7 -10.83 -17.68 -10.68
C LYS A 7 -9.63 -16.78 -10.39
N SER A 8 -9.87 -15.52 -9.98
CA SER A 8 -8.79 -14.59 -9.65
C SER A 8 -7.95 -15.08 -8.46
N ILE A 9 -8.59 -15.63 -7.42
CA ILE A 9 -7.89 -16.26 -6.30
C ILE A 9 -7.07 -17.48 -6.75
N ALA A 10 -7.66 -18.39 -7.52
CA ALA A 10 -6.95 -19.58 -8.01
C ALA A 10 -5.73 -19.21 -8.88
N GLY A 11 -5.88 -18.17 -9.70
CA GLY A 11 -4.78 -17.61 -10.50
C GLY A 11 -3.67 -17.04 -9.62
N TYR A 12 -4.02 -16.25 -8.61
CA TYR A 12 -3.05 -15.70 -7.66
C TYR A 12 -2.28 -16.80 -6.92
N VAL A 13 -2.99 -17.79 -6.35
CA VAL A 13 -2.37 -18.89 -5.62
C VAL A 13 -1.45 -19.69 -6.52
N THR A 14 -1.92 -20.12 -7.70
CA THR A 14 -1.10 -20.90 -8.65
C THR A 14 0.18 -20.18 -9.04
N LYS A 15 0.12 -18.84 -9.20
CA LYS A 15 1.28 -18.03 -9.59
C LYS A 15 2.25 -17.73 -8.45
N ASN A 16 1.76 -17.58 -7.22
CA ASN A 16 2.55 -17.00 -6.13
C ASN A 16 2.76 -17.95 -4.92
N GLN A 17 2.18 -19.17 -4.92
CA GLN A 17 2.25 -20.08 -3.77
C GLN A 17 3.68 -20.40 -3.33
N ASP A 18 4.64 -20.46 -4.26
CA ASP A 18 6.03 -20.74 -3.96
C ASP A 18 6.70 -19.59 -3.18
N ASP A 19 6.18 -18.36 -3.33
CA ASP A 19 6.64 -17.16 -2.61
C ASP A 19 5.96 -16.98 -1.25
N PHE A 20 4.98 -17.83 -0.88
CA PHE A 20 4.18 -17.60 0.34
C PHE A 20 5.01 -17.68 1.63
N ALA A 21 6.11 -18.44 1.62
CA ALA A 21 7.04 -18.47 2.75
C ALA A 21 7.70 -17.11 3.02
N ASN A 22 7.71 -16.20 2.05
CA ASN A 22 8.30 -14.87 2.17
C ASN A 22 7.29 -13.79 2.57
N ILE A 23 6.03 -14.16 2.83
CA ILE A 23 5.01 -13.24 3.36
C ILE A 23 5.33 -12.96 4.82
N THR A 24 5.49 -11.69 5.18
CA THR A 24 5.80 -11.25 6.55
C THR A 24 4.56 -10.74 7.27
N MET A 25 3.58 -10.19 6.54
CA MET A 25 2.32 -9.70 7.10
C MET A 25 1.18 -9.87 6.09
N ALA A 26 -0.03 -10.12 6.56
CA ALA A 26 -1.25 -10.14 5.74
C ALA A 26 -2.41 -9.54 6.53
N GLU A 27 -3.25 -8.73 5.87
CA GLU A 27 -4.40 -8.02 6.47
C GLU A 27 -4.04 -7.33 7.80
N ALA A 28 -2.90 -6.62 7.83
CA ALA A 28 -2.35 -6.04 9.05
C ALA A 28 -2.91 -4.64 9.30
N ASP A 29 -3.58 -4.46 10.45
CA ASP A 29 -4.07 -3.15 10.87
C ASP A 29 -2.91 -2.20 11.23
N ILE A 30 -3.06 -0.94 10.84
CA ILE A 30 -2.18 0.16 11.24
C ILE A 30 -3.00 1.27 11.89
N GLU A 31 -2.50 1.79 13.00
CA GLU A 31 -2.96 3.04 13.61
C GLU A 31 -1.76 3.98 13.71
N LEU A 32 -1.88 5.16 13.10
CA LEU A 32 -0.90 6.21 13.14
C LEU A 32 -1.43 7.38 13.95
N ASP A 33 -0.86 7.60 15.13
CA ASP A 33 -1.04 8.85 15.87
C ASP A 33 0.00 9.87 15.38
N MET A 34 -0.48 10.96 14.79
CA MET A 34 0.36 12.00 14.19
C MET A 34 0.47 13.26 15.07
N GLY A 35 -0.10 13.23 16.28
CA GLY A 35 -0.23 14.39 17.14
C GLY A 35 -1.37 15.32 16.72
N ASP A 36 -1.58 16.38 17.49
CA ASP A 36 -2.61 17.40 17.26
C ASP A 36 -4.04 16.87 17.12
N GLY A 37 -4.33 15.66 17.61
CA GLY A 37 -5.63 15.00 17.47
C GLY A 37 -5.86 14.37 16.08
N ILE A 38 -4.79 14.12 15.32
CA ILE A 38 -4.85 13.44 14.02
C ILE A 38 -4.52 11.96 14.23
N LYS A 39 -5.48 11.10 13.90
CA LYS A 39 -5.30 9.64 13.82
C LYS A 39 -5.61 9.15 12.42
N VAL A 40 -4.74 8.31 11.87
CA VAL A 40 -4.95 7.64 10.57
C VAL A 40 -4.99 6.14 10.80
N ASN A 41 -6.07 5.51 10.37
CA ASN A 41 -6.27 4.07 10.46
C ASN A 41 -6.30 3.46 9.06
N GLY A 42 -5.74 2.27 8.91
CA GLY A 42 -5.73 1.53 7.66
C GLY A 42 -5.44 0.06 7.87
N ARG A 43 -5.55 -0.72 6.79
CA ARG A 43 -5.22 -2.14 6.81
C ARG A 43 -4.38 -2.46 5.58
N ILE A 44 -3.18 -2.97 5.81
CA ILE A 44 -2.24 -3.37 4.75
C ILE A 44 -2.64 -4.77 4.28
N ASP A 45 -2.92 -4.93 2.98
CA ASP A 45 -3.31 -6.22 2.44
C ASP A 45 -2.20 -7.27 2.60
N LEU A 46 -0.98 -6.95 2.18
CA LEU A 46 0.15 -7.87 2.23
C LEU A 46 1.50 -7.16 2.34
N VAL A 47 2.38 -7.69 3.18
CA VAL A 47 3.82 -7.39 3.16
C VAL A 47 4.58 -8.66 2.88
N LYS A 48 5.54 -8.61 1.95
CA LYS A 48 6.39 -9.75 1.59
C LYS A 48 7.83 -9.31 1.33
N ARG A 49 8.76 -10.24 1.47
CA ARG A 49 10.16 -10.06 1.08
C ARG A 49 10.47 -10.79 -0.22
N ARG A 50 11.42 -10.27 -0.99
CA ARG A 50 11.96 -10.90 -2.20
C ARG A 50 13.45 -10.62 -2.29
N GLU A 51 14.23 -11.65 -2.60
CA GLU A 51 15.63 -11.46 -2.94
C GLU A 51 15.75 -10.87 -4.35
N ILE A 52 16.47 -9.75 -4.46
CA ILE A 52 16.78 -9.11 -5.74
C ILE A 52 18.27 -8.80 -5.72
N SER A 53 19.01 -9.46 -6.62
CA SER A 53 20.45 -9.26 -6.78
C SER A 53 21.24 -9.48 -5.48
N GLY A 54 20.86 -10.50 -4.69
CA GLY A 54 21.52 -10.83 -3.43
C GLY A 54 21.08 -9.99 -2.21
N GLU A 55 20.14 -9.06 -2.39
CA GLU A 55 19.58 -8.26 -1.30
C GLU A 55 18.10 -8.56 -1.10
N GLU A 56 17.68 -8.79 0.14
CA GLU A 56 16.26 -8.84 0.48
C GLU A 56 15.62 -7.45 0.31
N LYS A 57 14.48 -7.42 -0.37
CA LYS A 57 13.66 -6.22 -0.59
C LYS A 57 12.26 -6.43 -0.03
N THR A 58 11.78 -5.45 0.71
CA THR A 58 10.45 -5.46 1.31
C THR A 58 9.43 -4.78 0.40
N TYR A 59 8.33 -5.47 0.14
CA TYR A 59 7.22 -5.02 -0.69
C TYR A 59 5.96 -4.87 0.15
N ILE A 60 5.32 -3.70 0.04
CA ILE A 60 3.94 -3.50 0.49
C ILE A 60 3.05 -3.63 -0.73
N VAL A 61 2.13 -4.60 -0.70
CA VAL A 61 1.25 -4.93 -1.82
C VAL A 61 -0.18 -4.54 -1.47
N ASP A 62 -0.88 -3.94 -2.44
CA ASP A 62 -2.31 -3.64 -2.40
C ASP A 62 -2.99 -4.34 -3.58
N PHE A 63 -4.06 -5.10 -3.31
CA PHE A 63 -4.76 -5.90 -4.31
C PHE A 63 -5.95 -5.17 -4.92
N LYS A 64 -6.08 -5.21 -6.25
CA LYS A 64 -7.18 -4.59 -7.00
C LYS A 64 -7.81 -5.56 -8.02
N THR A 65 -9.08 -5.36 -8.36
CA THR A 65 -9.88 -6.20 -9.30
C THR A 65 -10.53 -5.38 -10.43
N ALA A 66 -9.92 -4.27 -10.89
CA ALA A 66 -10.51 -3.40 -11.92
C ALA A 66 -9.46 -2.85 -12.89
N SER A 67 -9.87 -2.40 -14.08
CA SER A 67 -8.98 -1.84 -15.11
C SER A 67 -8.38 -0.50 -14.69
N ARG A 68 -7.13 -0.25 -15.12
CA ARG A 68 -6.24 0.83 -14.65
C ARG A 68 -6.81 2.25 -14.76
N GLU A 69 -7.70 2.52 -15.72
CA GLU A 69 -8.08 3.88 -16.18
C GLU A 69 -8.81 4.79 -15.16
N VAL A 70 -9.27 4.28 -14.00
CA VAL A 70 -9.95 5.09 -12.96
C VAL A 70 -9.09 5.25 -11.68
N THR A 71 -7.90 4.66 -11.62
CA THR A 71 -7.32 4.21 -10.33
C THR A 71 -5.92 4.75 -9.99
N GLU A 72 -5.27 5.52 -10.87
CA GLU A 72 -3.83 5.81 -10.73
C GLU A 72 -3.49 6.78 -9.58
N CYS A 73 -4.32 7.80 -9.30
CA CYS A 73 -4.02 8.78 -8.23
C CYS A 73 -4.35 8.29 -6.82
N ILE A 74 -5.56 7.74 -6.60
CA ILE A 74 -5.99 7.28 -5.26
C ILE A 74 -5.11 6.12 -4.76
N ASN A 75 -4.66 5.24 -5.67
CA ASN A 75 -3.89 4.06 -5.29
C ASN A 75 -2.46 4.38 -4.82
N ALA A 76 -1.81 5.36 -5.43
CA ALA A 76 -0.45 5.75 -5.03
C ALA A 76 -0.44 6.39 -3.64
N GLU A 77 -1.47 7.17 -3.32
CA GLU A 77 -1.57 7.91 -2.06
C GLU A 77 -1.87 6.96 -0.90
N GLN A 78 -2.73 5.96 -1.14
CA GLN A 78 -3.01 4.90 -0.16
C GLN A 78 -1.76 4.09 0.19
N LEU A 79 -1.01 3.62 -0.81
CA LEU A 79 0.20 2.83 -0.59
C LEU A 79 1.30 3.60 0.17
N LYS A 80 1.39 4.91 -0.07
CA LYS A 80 2.28 5.82 0.66
C LYS A 80 1.93 5.90 2.15
N ILE A 81 0.64 5.93 2.50
CA ILE A 81 0.19 5.89 3.91
C ILE A 81 0.55 4.52 4.53
N TYR A 82 0.39 3.43 3.78
CA TYR A 82 0.78 2.09 4.24
C TYR A 82 2.30 1.99 4.49
N ALA A 83 3.12 2.62 3.65
CA ALA A 83 4.56 2.70 3.86
C ALA A 83 4.93 3.38 5.19
N LEU A 84 4.26 4.50 5.50
CA LEU A 84 4.43 5.19 6.77
C LEU A 84 3.93 4.35 7.95
N GLY A 85 2.78 3.71 7.79
CA GLY A 85 2.19 2.76 8.74
C GLY A 85 3.14 1.63 9.10
N TYR A 86 3.65 0.94 8.08
CA TYR A 86 4.63 -0.12 8.21
C TYR A 86 5.88 0.35 8.96
N GLN A 87 6.45 1.49 8.57
CA GLN A 87 7.64 2.03 9.25
C GLN A 87 7.39 2.30 10.74
N LYS A 88 6.23 2.85 11.09
CA LYS A 88 5.90 3.10 12.51
C LYS A 88 5.67 1.82 13.29
N LEU A 89 5.12 0.79 12.65
CA LEU A 89 4.83 -0.50 13.28
C LEU A 89 6.10 -1.35 13.49
N THR A 90 7.01 -1.37 12.52
CA THR A 90 8.15 -2.30 12.49
C THR A 90 9.49 -1.64 12.75
N GLY A 91 9.60 -0.31 12.54
CA GLY A 91 10.87 0.40 12.50
C GLY A 91 11.64 0.23 11.18
N GLU A 92 11.15 -0.56 10.24
CA GLU A 92 11.77 -0.81 8.94
C GLU A 92 11.10 0.01 7.83
N THR A 93 11.88 0.50 6.87
CA THR A 93 11.32 1.15 5.67
C THR A 93 11.16 0.12 4.56
N ALA A 94 9.97 0.04 3.97
CA ALA A 94 9.76 -0.81 2.78
C ALA A 94 10.54 -0.27 1.58
N ASP A 95 10.98 -1.16 0.68
CA ASP A 95 11.72 -0.77 -0.53
C ASP A 95 10.77 -0.42 -1.68
N TYR A 96 9.64 -1.11 -1.77
CA TYR A 96 8.71 -1.02 -2.88
C TYR A 96 7.25 -1.02 -2.44
N LEU A 97 6.46 -0.26 -3.17
CA LEU A 97 5.00 -0.27 -3.14
C LEU A 97 4.52 -0.97 -4.42
N GLU A 98 3.61 -1.93 -4.30
CA GLU A 98 3.12 -2.74 -5.42
C GLU A 98 1.60 -2.71 -5.46
N ILE A 99 1.03 -2.25 -6.58
CA ILE A 99 -0.39 -2.47 -6.89
C ILE A 99 -0.45 -3.76 -7.69
N TYR A 100 -1.20 -4.75 -7.21
CA TYR A 100 -1.36 -6.04 -7.88
C TYR A 100 -2.80 -6.22 -8.36
N ASN A 101 -2.99 -6.40 -9.66
CA ASN A 101 -4.31 -6.67 -10.23
C ASN A 101 -4.59 -8.18 -10.23
N LEU A 102 -5.60 -8.60 -9.49
CA LEU A 102 -5.98 -10.01 -9.33
C LEU A 102 -6.61 -10.62 -10.59
N ASP A 103 -7.18 -9.82 -11.49
CA ASP A 103 -7.90 -10.33 -12.67
C ASP A 103 -6.98 -10.66 -13.84
N ASN A 104 -5.90 -9.88 -14.02
CA ASN A 104 -4.92 -10.09 -15.09
C ASN A 104 -3.50 -10.43 -14.58
N SER A 105 -3.29 -10.45 -13.27
CA SER A 105 -2.00 -10.74 -12.63
C SER A 105 -0.86 -9.78 -13.02
N GLU A 106 -1.19 -8.58 -13.50
CA GLU A 106 -0.24 -7.49 -13.71
C GLU A 106 0.04 -6.76 -12.40
N SER A 107 1.24 -6.19 -12.30
CA SER A 107 1.66 -5.41 -11.13
C SER A 107 2.35 -4.12 -11.55
N GLU A 108 2.02 -3.03 -10.88
CA GLU A 108 2.75 -1.77 -10.97
C GLU A 108 3.55 -1.55 -9.68
N ARG A 109 4.79 -1.07 -9.82
CA ARG A 109 5.71 -0.93 -8.69
C ARG A 109 6.30 0.46 -8.64
N GLN A 110 6.32 1.03 -7.46
CA GLN A 110 7.01 2.27 -7.15
C GLN A 110 8.08 2.01 -6.09
N ARG A 111 9.30 2.51 -6.30
CA ARG A 111 10.34 2.49 -5.28
C ARG A 111 10.04 3.52 -4.19
N VAL A 112 10.24 3.15 -2.93
CA VAL A 112 10.23 4.10 -1.82
C VAL A 112 11.54 4.86 -1.84
N THR A 113 11.48 6.15 -2.13
CA THR A 113 12.65 7.04 -2.14
C THR A 113 12.83 7.73 -0.80
N GLU A 114 14.03 8.25 -0.57
CA GLU A 114 14.30 9.17 0.52
C GLU A 114 13.33 10.36 0.46
N GLY A 115 12.85 10.81 1.63
CA GLY A 115 11.88 11.89 1.76
C GLY A 115 10.42 11.53 1.43
N LEU A 116 10.12 10.35 0.86
CA LEU A 116 8.73 9.96 0.56
C LEU A 116 7.88 9.95 1.82
N LEU A 117 8.35 9.31 2.90
CA LEU A 117 7.60 9.20 4.15
C LEU A 117 7.39 10.56 4.83
N GLU A 118 8.37 11.46 4.73
CA GLU A 118 8.26 12.83 5.26
C GLU A 118 7.21 13.63 4.49
N ASN A 119 7.22 13.53 3.16
CA ASN A 119 6.22 14.18 2.31
C ASN A 119 4.81 13.69 2.65
N VAL A 120 4.63 12.37 2.80
CA VAL A 120 3.33 11.79 3.18
C VAL A 120 2.88 12.30 4.54
N SER A 121 3.79 12.35 5.51
CA SER A 121 3.49 12.88 6.83
C SER A 121 3.08 14.36 6.80
N ARG A 122 3.68 15.17 5.90
CA ARG A 122 3.29 16.55 5.67
C ARG A 122 1.92 16.65 4.99
N ASP A 123 1.69 15.87 3.95
CA ASP A 123 0.45 15.89 3.17
C ASP A 123 -0.77 15.54 4.04
N ILE A 124 -0.63 14.57 4.96
CA ILE A 124 -1.69 14.24 5.92
C ILE A 124 -1.98 15.42 6.86
N ARG A 125 -0.95 16.10 7.38
CA ARG A 125 -1.14 17.27 8.26
C ARG A 125 -1.78 18.43 7.52
N GLU A 126 -1.39 18.66 6.28
CA GLU A 126 -2.00 19.68 5.42
C GLU A 126 -3.48 19.36 5.17
N ALA A 127 -3.80 18.10 4.81
CA ALA A 127 -5.17 17.67 4.65
C ALA A 127 -6.01 17.86 5.93
N ALA A 128 -5.45 17.53 7.09
CA ALA A 128 -6.11 17.75 8.37
C ALA A 128 -6.34 19.24 8.68
N SER A 129 -5.38 20.10 8.38
CA SER A 129 -5.51 21.56 8.51
C SER A 129 -6.62 22.11 7.61
N ASN A 130 -6.62 21.68 6.33
CA ASN A 130 -7.62 22.05 5.34
C ASN A 130 -9.03 21.63 5.77
N ILE A 131 -9.19 20.39 6.25
CA ILE A 131 -10.47 19.90 6.81
C ILE A 131 -10.94 20.77 7.99
N ARG A 132 -10.06 21.12 8.93
CA ARG A 132 -10.41 21.97 10.08
C ARG A 132 -10.87 23.37 9.67
N ASN A 133 -10.25 23.92 8.64
CA ASN A 133 -10.57 25.25 8.12
C ASN A 133 -11.75 25.23 7.13
N ASN A 134 -12.36 24.06 6.89
CA ASN A 134 -13.39 23.85 5.87
C ASN A 134 -12.93 24.28 4.46
N ASP A 135 -11.62 24.18 4.20
CA ASP A 135 -11.02 24.36 2.89
C ASP A 135 -10.86 22.97 2.24
N LEU A 136 -11.75 22.63 1.31
CA LEU A 136 -11.79 21.31 0.68
C LEU A 136 -11.53 21.47 -0.82
N PRO A 137 -10.29 21.83 -1.22
CA PRO A 137 -9.96 21.99 -2.62
C PRO A 137 -10.12 20.65 -3.33
N ARG A 138 -10.78 20.67 -4.49
CA ARG A 138 -10.89 19.45 -5.30
C ARG A 138 -9.50 19.08 -5.80
N LYS A 139 -8.98 17.95 -5.33
CA LYS A 139 -7.89 17.23 -6.01
C LYS A 139 -8.51 16.12 -6.86
N CYS A 140 -8.00 15.96 -8.08
CA CYS A 140 -8.44 14.94 -9.03
C CYS A 140 -8.10 13.53 -8.54
#